data_AF-A0A1B7V017-F1
#
_entry.id   AF-A0A1B7V017-F1
#
_cell.length_a   1.000
_cell.length_b   1.000
_cell.length_c   1.000
_cell.angle_alpha   90.00
_cell.angle_beta   90.00
_cell.angle_gamma   90.00
#
_symmetry.space_group_name_H-M   'P 1'
#
loop_
_entity.id
_entity.type
_entity.pdbx_description
1 polymer ?
#
loop_
_entity_poly.entity_id
_entity_poly.type
_entity_poly.pdbx_seq_one_letter_code
_entity_poly.pdbx_strand_id
1 'polypeptide(L)'
;MTNFEDNTKTLKTLIKKTKKSGKQAWEAGEILNHIFALKEYKEKYKTFNSYTSKEFDIKEETAQQYITIYKKIPIDMITDKMLVSHLYTIAEMQDILKVQILGILRLEEDESKVTYDGDIVLIFKQVLEQAKSSLSDKEAKELFKFIKKLDLQENERRKRAKNNPLERAERLETILLHKNYKSLTELYHYSPISEQGLVGLFCTNFHLIKQETFHFNDIKSSFEAIIYIRTEYPDAQILIKKEVRDIDIYSDHNNYQKINIEFELNSFNYWRHKHHESESSEKCDMIICWEIDKIPTETVSPPILCIKELLETGKIELH
;
A
#
# COMPACT_ATOMS: atom_id res chain seq x y z
N MET A 1 43.38 -9.46 -18.66
CA MET A 1 43.13 -8.01 -18.53
C MET A 1 42.06 -7.47 -19.49
N THR A 2 41.56 -8.23 -20.47
CA THR A 2 40.52 -7.77 -21.42
C THR A 2 39.09 -7.78 -20.87
N ASN A 3 38.77 -8.57 -19.82
CA ASN A 3 37.38 -8.73 -19.36
C ASN A 3 36.84 -7.52 -18.56
N PHE A 4 37.66 -6.87 -17.72
CA PHE A 4 37.18 -5.83 -16.81
C PHE A 4 36.72 -4.53 -17.50
N GLU A 5 37.47 -4.08 -18.51
CA GLU A 5 37.12 -2.86 -19.26
C GLU A 5 35.87 -3.05 -20.12
N ASP A 6 35.75 -4.20 -20.78
CA ASP A 6 34.57 -4.57 -21.57
C ASP A 6 33.33 -4.75 -20.69
N ASN A 7 33.48 -5.38 -19.52
CA ASN A 7 32.42 -5.49 -18.52
C ASN A 7 31.98 -4.12 -18.00
N THR A 8 32.93 -3.22 -17.72
CA THR A 8 32.62 -1.86 -17.28
C THR A 8 31.89 -1.06 -18.37
N LYS A 9 32.29 -1.19 -19.64
CA LYS A 9 31.60 -0.55 -20.77
C LYS A 9 30.17 -1.07 -20.96
N THR A 10 29.99 -2.38 -20.82
CA THR A 10 28.69 -3.04 -20.91
C THR A 10 27.77 -2.58 -19.77
N LEU A 11 28.28 -2.57 -18.53
CA LEU A 11 27.56 -2.10 -17.35
C LEU A 11 27.07 -0.65 -17.48
N LYS A 12 27.89 0.27 -18.02
CA LYS A 12 27.45 1.66 -18.30
C LYS A 12 26.21 1.72 -19.17
N THR A 13 26.07 0.79 -20.12
CA THR A 13 24.93 0.74 -21.03
C THR A 13 23.72 0.12 -20.34
N LEU A 14 23.92 -0.96 -19.58
CA LEU A 14 22.85 -1.64 -18.84
C LEU A 14 22.26 -0.76 -17.75
N ILE A 15 23.10 -0.17 -16.88
CA ILE A 15 22.68 0.65 -15.73
C ILE A 15 21.83 1.86 -16.16
N LYS A 16 22.09 2.44 -17.34
CA LYS A 16 21.25 3.53 -17.87
C LYS A 16 19.84 3.08 -18.22
N LYS A 17 19.63 1.80 -18.49
CA LYS A 17 18.36 1.23 -18.94
C LYS A 17 17.62 0.43 -17.84
N THR A 18 18.30 0.02 -16.76
CA THR A 18 17.72 -0.78 -15.65
C THR A 18 16.45 -0.19 -15.05
N LYS A 19 16.32 1.14 -15.00
CA LYS A 19 15.10 1.81 -14.48
C LYS A 19 13.82 1.35 -15.17
N LYS A 20 13.90 0.84 -16.40
CA LYS A 20 12.76 0.41 -17.21
C LYS A 20 12.74 -1.10 -17.50
N SER A 21 13.68 -1.88 -16.97
CA SER A 21 13.78 -3.30 -17.29
C SER A 21 14.41 -4.10 -16.15
N GLY A 22 13.65 -5.06 -15.64
CA GLY A 22 14.12 -6.05 -14.69
C GLY A 22 15.20 -6.97 -15.28
N LYS A 23 15.09 -7.38 -16.56
CA LYS A 23 16.10 -8.21 -17.22
C LYS A 23 17.47 -7.52 -17.29
N GLN A 24 17.50 -6.24 -17.66
CA GLN A 24 18.75 -5.49 -17.68
C GLN A 24 19.34 -5.30 -16.28
N ALA A 25 18.50 -5.21 -15.25
CA ALA A 25 18.96 -5.17 -13.86
C ALA A 25 19.58 -6.51 -13.43
N TRP A 26 19.01 -7.62 -13.88
CA TRP A 26 19.57 -8.96 -13.66
C TRP A 26 20.92 -9.12 -14.35
N GLU A 27 21.03 -8.77 -15.63
CA GLU A 27 22.28 -8.81 -16.41
C GLU A 27 23.36 -7.92 -15.78
N ALA A 28 22.99 -6.71 -15.34
CA ALA A 28 23.90 -5.85 -14.60
C ALA A 28 24.35 -6.51 -13.29
N GLY A 29 23.44 -7.16 -12.57
CA GLY A 29 23.72 -7.91 -11.34
C GLY A 29 24.71 -9.05 -11.53
N GLU A 30 24.61 -9.79 -12.64
CA GLU A 30 25.55 -10.86 -12.99
C GLU A 30 26.98 -10.33 -13.14
N ILE A 31 27.16 -9.28 -13.96
CA ILE A 31 28.48 -8.70 -14.23
C ILE A 31 29.03 -8.04 -12.95
N LEU A 32 28.21 -7.31 -12.19
CA LEU A 32 28.60 -6.71 -10.93
C LEU A 32 29.03 -7.76 -9.91
N ASN A 33 28.32 -8.90 -9.82
CA ASN A 33 28.67 -9.99 -8.92
C ASN A 33 30.03 -10.59 -9.27
N HIS A 34 30.33 -10.77 -10.56
CA HIS A 34 31.63 -11.26 -11.04
C HIS A 34 32.76 -10.30 -10.63
N ILE A 35 32.63 -9.02 -10.96
CA ILE A 35 33.61 -7.97 -10.62
C ILE A 35 33.81 -7.87 -9.10
N PHE A 36 32.72 -7.94 -8.34
CA PHE A 36 32.76 -7.87 -6.88
C PHE A 36 33.49 -9.06 -6.26
N ALA A 37 33.15 -10.28 -6.69
CA ALA A 37 33.72 -11.52 -6.18
C ALA A 37 35.22 -11.64 -6.49
N LEU A 38 35.63 -11.28 -7.72
CA LEU A 38 37.02 -11.32 -8.16
C LEU A 38 37.83 -10.09 -7.71
N LYS A 39 37.19 -9.06 -7.16
CA LYS A 39 37.82 -7.81 -6.72
C LYS A 39 38.59 -7.09 -7.85
N GLU A 40 38.17 -7.24 -9.10
CA GLU A 40 38.85 -6.68 -10.29
C GLU A 40 38.96 -5.14 -10.23
N TYR A 41 38.02 -4.49 -9.52
CA TYR A 41 38.00 -3.04 -9.34
C TYR A 41 39.14 -2.49 -8.45
N LYS A 42 39.82 -3.32 -7.65
CA LYS A 42 40.70 -2.83 -6.59
C LYS A 42 41.91 -2.06 -7.09
N GLU A 43 42.50 -2.47 -8.21
CA GLU A 43 43.71 -1.84 -8.76
C GLU A 43 43.49 -0.36 -9.08
N LYS A 44 42.29 0.00 -9.57
CA LYS A 44 41.97 1.37 -10.01
C LYS A 44 41.17 2.18 -8.99
N TYR A 45 40.26 1.55 -8.22
CA TYR A 45 39.28 2.28 -7.39
C TYR A 45 39.42 2.04 -5.89
N LYS A 46 40.25 1.08 -5.44
CA LYS A 46 40.44 0.65 -4.04
C LYS A 46 39.21 0.00 -3.38
N THR A 47 38.01 0.56 -3.55
CA THR A 47 36.74 0.06 -2.97
C THR A 47 35.67 -0.13 -4.03
N PHE A 48 34.69 -0.98 -3.74
CA PHE A 48 33.57 -1.24 -4.65
C PHE A 48 32.69 0.00 -4.79
N ASN A 49 32.34 0.67 -3.68
CA ASN A 49 31.66 1.97 -3.73
C ASN A 49 32.35 3.00 -4.64
N SER A 50 33.69 3.12 -4.57
CA SER A 50 34.40 4.07 -5.44
C SER A 50 34.31 3.67 -6.92
N TYR A 51 34.22 2.38 -7.24
CA TYR A 51 34.03 1.91 -8.60
C TYR A 51 32.62 2.24 -9.09
N THR A 52 31.59 1.85 -8.34
CA THR A 52 30.20 2.03 -8.77
C THR A 52 29.81 3.50 -8.86
N SER A 53 30.26 4.32 -7.92
CA SER A 53 30.00 5.76 -7.92
C SER A 53 30.68 6.47 -9.09
N LYS A 54 31.96 6.17 -9.37
CA LYS A 54 32.72 6.87 -10.42
C LYS A 54 32.36 6.42 -11.84
N GLU A 55 32.12 5.13 -12.04
CA GLU A 55 31.87 4.60 -13.39
C GLU A 55 30.41 4.66 -13.79
N PHE A 56 29.47 4.58 -12.84
CA PHE A 56 28.05 4.42 -13.15
C PHE A 56 27.13 5.43 -12.47
N ASP A 57 27.64 6.29 -11.58
CA ASP A 57 26.84 7.23 -10.79
C ASP A 57 25.75 6.55 -9.94
N ILE A 58 26.09 5.39 -9.36
CA ILE A 58 25.22 4.67 -8.42
C ILE A 58 25.96 4.36 -7.12
N LYS A 59 25.21 4.32 -6.02
CA LYS A 59 25.75 3.91 -4.72
C LYS A 59 25.98 2.39 -4.67
N GLU A 60 26.86 1.97 -3.76
CA GLU A 60 27.14 0.55 -3.52
C GLU A 60 25.86 -0.23 -3.16
N GLU A 61 24.93 0.36 -2.40
CA GLU A 61 23.68 -0.30 -2.01
C GLU A 61 22.83 -0.66 -3.24
N THR A 62 22.71 0.24 -4.23
CA THR A 62 21.97 -0.03 -5.46
C THR A 62 22.62 -1.13 -6.29
N ALA A 63 23.96 -1.13 -6.38
CA ALA A 63 24.69 -2.20 -7.04
C ALA A 63 24.48 -3.55 -6.35
N GLN A 64 24.45 -3.55 -5.01
CA GLN A 64 24.19 -4.75 -4.22
C GLN A 64 22.75 -5.27 -4.37
N GLN A 65 21.77 -4.39 -4.60
CA GLN A 65 20.42 -4.81 -4.94
C GLN A 65 20.37 -5.53 -6.31
N TYR A 66 21.10 -5.07 -7.33
CA TYR A 66 21.20 -5.78 -8.61
C TYR A 66 21.83 -7.17 -8.44
N ILE A 67 22.92 -7.26 -7.67
CA ILE A 67 23.56 -8.55 -7.34
C ILE A 67 22.57 -9.47 -6.62
N THR A 68 21.75 -8.92 -5.71
CA THR A 68 20.74 -9.69 -4.98
C THR A 68 19.66 -10.24 -5.90
N ILE A 69 19.16 -9.44 -6.85
CA ILE A 69 18.24 -9.90 -7.90
C ILE A 69 18.84 -11.07 -8.66
N TYR A 70 20.06 -10.91 -9.18
CA TYR A 70 20.78 -11.94 -9.93
C TYR A 70 20.88 -13.26 -9.15
N LYS A 71 21.26 -13.20 -7.87
CA LYS A 71 21.46 -14.39 -7.04
C LYS A 71 20.16 -15.13 -6.68
N LYS A 72 19.05 -14.40 -6.59
CA LYS A 72 17.81 -14.93 -5.99
C LYS A 72 16.70 -15.21 -6.98
N ILE A 73 16.76 -14.65 -8.19
CA ILE A 73 15.69 -14.76 -9.19
C ILE A 73 16.30 -15.34 -10.47
N PRO A 74 15.86 -16.51 -10.93
CA PRO A 74 16.27 -17.06 -12.22
C PRO A 74 15.85 -16.15 -13.39
N ILE A 75 16.72 -15.97 -14.39
CA ILE A 75 16.44 -15.07 -15.54
C ILE A 75 15.20 -15.50 -16.34
N ASP A 76 14.94 -16.80 -16.42
CA ASP A 76 13.78 -17.37 -17.13
C ASP A 76 12.45 -17.03 -16.44
N MET A 77 12.49 -16.60 -15.18
CA MET A 77 11.32 -16.13 -14.43
C MET A 77 11.04 -14.64 -14.63
N ILE A 78 11.95 -13.89 -15.25
CA ILE A 78 11.85 -12.44 -15.42
C ILE A 78 11.24 -12.12 -16.79
N THR A 79 10.13 -11.38 -16.78
CA THR A 79 9.44 -10.92 -17.99
C THR A 79 9.98 -9.60 -18.52
N ASP A 80 9.63 -9.25 -19.77
CA ASP A 80 10.03 -7.95 -20.34
C ASP A 80 9.28 -6.78 -19.69
N LYS A 81 8.09 -7.04 -19.13
CA LYS A 81 7.26 -6.05 -18.43
C LYS A 81 7.63 -5.82 -16.97
N MET A 82 8.45 -6.66 -16.36
CA MET A 82 8.89 -6.45 -14.98
C MET A 82 9.84 -5.26 -14.90
N LEU A 83 9.52 -4.31 -14.01
CA LEU A 83 10.41 -3.24 -13.63
C LEU A 83 11.40 -3.71 -12.56
N VAL A 84 12.53 -3.02 -12.45
CA VAL A 84 13.53 -3.32 -11.43
C VAL A 84 12.99 -3.14 -10.00
N SER A 85 12.08 -2.19 -9.80
CA SER A 85 11.39 -1.99 -8.52
C SER A 85 10.61 -3.23 -8.09
N HIS A 86 9.93 -3.92 -9.02
CA HIS A 86 9.25 -5.18 -8.73
C HIS A 86 10.24 -6.24 -8.25
N LEU A 87 11.38 -6.35 -8.93
CA LEU A 87 12.39 -7.36 -8.60
C LEU A 87 13.07 -7.08 -7.27
N TYR A 88 13.22 -5.81 -6.86
CA TYR A 88 13.68 -5.48 -5.50
C TYR A 88 12.74 -6.05 -4.46
N THR A 89 11.43 -5.79 -4.59
CA THR A 89 10.41 -6.32 -3.68
C THR A 89 10.40 -7.85 -3.66
N ILE A 90 10.48 -8.49 -4.82
CA ILE A 90 10.44 -9.96 -4.96
C ILE A 90 11.69 -10.65 -4.40
N ALA A 91 12.87 -10.05 -4.57
CA ALA A 91 14.13 -10.66 -4.11
C ALA A 91 14.24 -10.73 -2.58
N GLU A 92 13.46 -9.92 -1.85
CA GLU A 92 13.43 -9.90 -0.38
C GLU A 92 12.42 -10.89 0.22
N MET A 93 11.56 -11.51 -0.59
CA MET A 93 10.51 -12.42 -0.13
C MET A 93 11.01 -13.84 0.21
N GLN A 94 10.20 -14.54 1.01
CA GLN A 94 10.28 -15.99 1.17
C GLN A 94 10.08 -16.72 -0.17
N ASP A 95 10.76 -17.85 -0.37
CA ASP A 95 10.82 -18.53 -1.67
C ASP A 95 9.45 -18.97 -2.20
N ILE A 96 8.53 -19.38 -1.32
CA ILE A 96 7.18 -19.82 -1.73
C ILE A 96 6.40 -18.65 -2.38
N LEU A 97 6.32 -17.50 -1.69
CA LEU A 97 5.62 -16.31 -2.20
C LEU A 97 6.31 -15.74 -3.44
N LYS A 98 7.64 -15.77 -3.46
CA LYS A 98 8.46 -15.34 -4.59
C LYS A 98 8.09 -16.11 -5.87
N VAL A 99 8.05 -17.45 -5.80
CA VAL A 99 7.71 -18.29 -6.95
C VAL A 99 6.28 -18.03 -7.41
N GLN A 100 5.32 -17.92 -6.47
CA GLN A 100 3.93 -17.65 -6.79
C GLN A 100 3.74 -16.30 -7.50
N ILE A 101 4.32 -15.22 -6.97
CA ILE A 101 4.23 -13.86 -7.56
C ILE A 101 4.89 -13.82 -8.94
N LEU A 102 6.09 -14.39 -9.09
CA LEU A 102 6.77 -14.47 -10.39
C LEU A 102 5.93 -15.24 -11.42
N GLY A 103 5.34 -16.37 -11.02
CA GLY A 103 4.45 -17.16 -11.87
C GLY A 103 3.23 -16.37 -12.35
N ILE A 104 2.58 -15.62 -11.47
CA ILE A 104 1.42 -14.78 -11.80
C ILE A 104 1.79 -13.65 -12.75
N LEU A 105 2.91 -12.96 -12.49
CA LEU A 105 3.39 -11.88 -13.36
C LEU A 105 3.74 -12.37 -14.77
N ARG A 106 4.24 -13.61 -14.91
CA ARG A 106 4.46 -14.25 -16.21
C ARG A 106 3.15 -14.50 -16.95
N LEU A 107 2.17 -15.12 -16.29
CA LEU A 107 0.87 -15.40 -16.90
C LEU A 107 0.14 -14.11 -17.34
N GLU A 108 0.29 -13.03 -16.59
CA GLU A 108 -0.32 -11.73 -16.92
C GLU A 108 0.36 -10.99 -18.07
N GLU A 109 1.64 -11.25 -18.32
CA GLU A 109 2.35 -10.72 -19.48
C GLU A 109 1.75 -11.29 -20.77
N ASP A 110 1.40 -12.56 -20.78
CA ASP A 110 0.77 -13.24 -21.93
C ASP A 110 -0.66 -12.72 -22.19
N GLU A 111 -1.39 -12.35 -21.14
CA GLU A 111 -2.79 -11.93 -21.22
C GLU A 111 -2.99 -10.42 -21.50
N SER A 112 -2.04 -9.54 -21.17
CA SER A 112 -2.29 -8.08 -21.17
C SER A 112 -1.17 -7.23 -21.78
N LYS A 113 -1.51 -6.21 -22.60
CA LYS A 113 -0.53 -5.25 -23.19
C LYS A 113 -0.14 -4.09 -22.25
N VAL A 114 -0.60 -4.07 -21.01
CA VAL A 114 -0.46 -2.91 -20.12
C VAL A 114 0.87 -2.95 -19.37
N THR A 115 1.64 -1.88 -19.45
CA THR A 115 2.82 -1.65 -18.60
C THR A 115 2.37 -1.30 -17.19
N TYR A 116 2.89 -2.01 -16.20
CA TYR A 116 2.65 -1.72 -14.79
C TYR A 116 3.42 -0.45 -14.40
N ASP A 117 2.73 0.53 -13.82
CA ASP A 117 3.34 1.76 -13.34
C ASP A 117 2.84 1.99 -11.91
N GLY A 118 3.58 1.50 -10.92
CA GLY A 118 3.20 1.57 -9.51
C GLY A 118 3.76 0.44 -8.65
N ASP A 119 3.60 0.59 -7.34
CA ASP A 119 4.00 -0.39 -6.31
C ASP A 119 3.06 -1.63 -6.26
N ILE A 120 2.50 -2.05 -7.42
CA ILE A 120 1.49 -3.11 -7.50
C ILE A 120 1.98 -4.45 -6.95
N VAL A 121 3.25 -4.79 -7.22
CA VAL A 121 3.87 -6.04 -6.73
C VAL A 121 4.03 -6.00 -5.21
N LEU A 122 4.31 -4.82 -4.67
CA LEU A 122 4.36 -4.63 -3.24
C LEU A 122 2.97 -4.75 -2.62
N ILE A 123 1.95 -4.09 -3.16
CA ILE A 123 0.58 -4.21 -2.61
C ILE A 123 0.12 -5.67 -2.68
N PHE A 124 0.40 -6.36 -3.80
CA PHE A 124 0.06 -7.76 -3.93
C PHE A 124 0.76 -8.64 -2.91
N LYS A 125 2.06 -8.42 -2.67
CA LYS A 125 2.82 -9.06 -1.58
C LYS A 125 2.12 -8.86 -0.23
N GLN A 126 1.79 -7.61 0.10
CA GLN A 126 1.22 -7.25 1.40
C GLN A 126 -0.13 -7.93 1.62
N VAL A 127 -1.01 -7.93 0.61
CA VAL A 127 -2.30 -8.61 0.71
C VAL A 127 -2.14 -10.13 0.82
N LEU A 128 -1.17 -10.73 0.10
CA LEU A 128 -0.87 -12.15 0.21
C LEU A 128 -0.35 -12.53 1.60
N GLU A 129 0.54 -11.72 2.18
CA GLU A 129 1.10 -11.95 3.52
C GLU A 129 0.04 -11.82 4.63
N GLN A 130 -1.01 -11.02 4.41
CA GLN A 130 -2.10 -10.81 5.36
C GLN A 130 -3.32 -11.70 5.11
N ALA A 131 -3.32 -12.55 4.07
CA ALA A 131 -4.42 -13.47 3.82
C ALA A 131 -4.53 -14.48 4.98
N LYS A 132 -5.73 -14.68 5.54
CA LYS A 132 -5.96 -15.61 6.66
C LYS A 132 -5.69 -17.07 6.28
N SER A 133 -5.78 -17.40 4.99
CA SER A 133 -5.51 -18.71 4.43
C SER A 133 -4.51 -18.58 3.27
N SER A 134 -3.70 -19.63 3.07
CA SER A 134 -2.87 -19.71 1.88
C SER A 134 -3.75 -19.75 0.63
N LEU A 135 -3.54 -18.81 -0.28
CA LEU A 135 -4.28 -18.74 -1.54
C LEU A 135 -3.74 -19.76 -2.54
N SER A 136 -4.63 -20.45 -3.22
CA SER A 136 -4.29 -21.20 -4.42
C SER A 136 -3.83 -20.25 -5.54
N ASP A 137 -3.10 -20.77 -6.53
CA ASP A 137 -2.62 -19.96 -7.66
C ASP A 137 -3.76 -19.29 -8.43
N LYS A 138 -4.94 -19.93 -8.49
CA LYS A 138 -6.13 -19.35 -9.11
C LYS A 138 -6.64 -18.15 -8.31
N GLU A 139 -6.75 -18.28 -6.99
CA GLU A 139 -7.21 -17.19 -6.11
C GLU A 139 -6.21 -16.04 -6.09
N ALA A 140 -4.91 -16.34 -6.02
CA ALA A 140 -3.85 -15.35 -6.08
C ALA A 140 -3.85 -14.60 -7.43
N LYS A 141 -4.12 -15.28 -8.54
CA LYS A 141 -4.27 -14.65 -9.86
C LYS A 141 -5.47 -13.70 -9.92
N GLU A 142 -6.64 -14.13 -9.42
CA GLU A 142 -7.83 -13.27 -9.38
C GLU A 142 -7.62 -12.05 -8.47
N LEU A 143 -6.94 -12.25 -7.33
CA LEU A 143 -6.53 -11.16 -6.45
C LEU A 143 -5.61 -10.18 -7.18
N PHE A 144 -4.60 -10.65 -7.90
CA PHE A 144 -3.72 -9.77 -8.66
C PHE A 144 -4.47 -8.96 -9.72
N LYS A 145 -5.40 -9.59 -10.45
CA LYS A 145 -6.27 -8.91 -11.43
C LYS A 145 -7.13 -7.82 -10.76
N PHE A 146 -7.64 -8.10 -9.57
CA PHE A 146 -8.40 -7.14 -8.77
C PHE A 146 -7.54 -5.94 -8.34
N ILE A 147 -6.38 -6.18 -7.74
CA ILE A 147 -5.43 -5.13 -7.32
C ILE A 147 -5.02 -4.26 -8.51
N LYS A 148 -4.72 -4.87 -9.66
CA LYS A 148 -4.39 -4.17 -10.91
C LYS A 148 -5.51 -3.24 -11.36
N LYS A 149 -6.77 -3.68 -11.27
CA LYS A 149 -7.93 -2.87 -11.62
C LYS A 149 -8.05 -1.65 -10.71
N LEU A 150 -7.89 -1.83 -9.40
CA LEU A 150 -7.96 -0.73 -8.43
C LEU A 150 -6.84 0.29 -8.65
N ASP A 151 -5.60 -0.17 -8.86
CA ASP A 151 -4.47 0.73 -9.11
C ASP A 151 -4.67 1.57 -10.39
N LEU A 152 -5.19 0.97 -11.47
CA LEU A 152 -5.53 1.69 -12.69
C LEU A 152 -6.63 2.74 -12.47
N GLN A 153 -7.68 2.38 -11.72
CA GLN A 153 -8.77 3.31 -11.39
C GLN A 153 -8.26 4.51 -10.58
N GLU A 154 -7.41 4.26 -9.60
CA GLU A 154 -6.82 5.31 -8.76
C GLU A 154 -5.84 6.20 -9.53
N ASN A 155 -5.00 5.62 -10.39
CA ASN A 155 -4.09 6.40 -11.24
C ASN A 155 -4.86 7.31 -12.21
N GLU A 156 -5.97 6.83 -12.77
CA GLU A 156 -6.89 7.64 -13.57
C GLU A 156 -7.54 8.73 -12.72
N ARG A 157 -7.96 8.44 -11.49
CA ARG A 157 -8.52 9.43 -10.56
C ARG A 157 -7.52 10.56 -10.29
N ARG A 158 -6.25 10.23 -10.00
CA ARG A 158 -5.18 11.20 -9.74
C ARG A 158 -4.86 12.10 -10.94
N LYS A 159 -4.80 11.52 -12.15
CA LYS A 159 -4.60 12.31 -13.38
C LYS A 159 -5.75 13.30 -13.60
N ARG A 160 -6.98 12.88 -13.29
CA ARG A 160 -8.20 13.71 -13.47
C ARG A 160 -8.35 14.79 -12.41
N ALA A 161 -8.02 14.49 -11.15
CA ALA A 161 -8.05 15.45 -10.05
C ALA A 161 -7.19 16.69 -10.32
N LYS A 162 -6.11 16.56 -11.10
CA LYS A 162 -5.27 17.68 -11.53
C LYS A 162 -5.96 18.64 -12.51
N ASN A 163 -6.98 18.18 -13.25
CA ASN A 163 -7.59 18.95 -14.33
C ASN A 163 -8.89 19.63 -13.91
N ASN A 164 -9.76 18.96 -13.14
CA ASN A 164 -10.96 19.57 -12.54
C ASN A 164 -11.56 18.68 -11.41
N PRO A 165 -11.23 18.94 -10.12
CA PRO A 165 -11.59 18.04 -9.03
C PRO A 165 -13.10 17.94 -8.73
N LEU A 166 -13.87 19.00 -8.99
CA LEU A 166 -15.29 19.08 -8.62
C LEU A 166 -16.25 18.57 -9.71
N GLU A 167 -15.80 18.45 -10.95
CA GLU A 167 -16.65 18.11 -12.11
C GLU A 167 -17.24 16.69 -12.03
N ARG A 168 -16.66 15.82 -11.18
CA ARG A 168 -17.10 14.44 -11.00
C ARG A 168 -17.31 14.04 -9.54
N ALA A 169 -17.27 15.01 -8.62
CA ALA A 169 -17.66 14.73 -7.26
C ALA A 169 -19.15 14.36 -7.25
N GLU A 170 -19.48 13.20 -6.70
CA GLU A 170 -20.87 12.81 -6.49
C GLU A 170 -21.53 13.90 -5.62
N ARG A 171 -22.73 14.33 -5.99
CA ARG A 171 -23.46 15.28 -5.15
C ARG A 171 -23.95 14.57 -3.92
N LEU A 172 -23.76 15.15 -2.74
CA LEU A 172 -24.22 14.50 -1.50
C LEU A 172 -25.74 14.31 -1.50
N GLU A 173 -26.47 15.19 -2.19
CA GLU A 173 -27.92 15.10 -2.41
C GLU A 173 -28.37 13.84 -3.18
N THR A 174 -27.50 13.21 -3.97
CA THR A 174 -27.84 11.99 -4.70
C THR A 174 -27.70 10.74 -3.83
N ILE A 175 -27.08 10.87 -2.66
CA ILE A 175 -26.96 9.80 -1.67
C ILE A 175 -28.24 9.76 -0.82
N LEU A 176 -28.74 8.56 -0.55
CA LEU A 176 -29.91 8.38 0.31
C LEU A 176 -29.52 8.57 1.77
N LEU A 177 -29.42 9.82 2.22
CA LEU A 177 -29.02 10.14 3.59
C LEU A 177 -30.09 9.73 4.62
N HIS A 178 -29.63 9.10 5.70
CA HIS A 178 -30.44 8.85 6.89
C HIS A 178 -30.92 10.18 7.49
N LYS A 179 -32.09 10.18 8.12
CA LYS A 179 -32.75 11.38 8.66
C LYS A 179 -31.85 12.21 9.60
N ASN A 180 -30.95 11.56 10.35
CA ASN A 180 -30.04 12.20 11.30
C ASN A 180 -28.97 13.05 10.59
N TYR A 181 -28.72 12.80 9.30
CA TYR A 181 -27.66 13.43 8.52
C TYR A 181 -28.18 14.33 7.41
N LYS A 182 -29.50 14.54 7.30
CA LYS A 182 -30.10 15.33 6.21
C LYS A 182 -29.60 16.78 6.16
N SER A 183 -29.31 17.38 7.32
CA SER A 183 -28.76 18.75 7.37
C SER A 183 -27.37 18.86 6.78
N LEU A 184 -26.67 17.75 6.50
CA LEU A 184 -25.34 17.82 5.89
C LEU A 184 -25.34 18.37 4.48
N THR A 185 -26.42 18.20 3.73
CA THR A 185 -26.50 18.76 2.37
C THR A 185 -26.52 20.29 2.37
N GLU A 186 -26.80 20.92 3.53
CA GLU A 186 -26.71 22.37 3.72
C GLU A 186 -25.26 22.84 3.88
N LEU A 187 -24.36 21.96 4.34
CA LEU A 187 -22.94 22.26 4.59
C LEU A 187 -22.01 21.70 3.51
N TYR A 188 -22.35 20.55 2.93
CA TYR A 188 -21.57 19.82 1.95
C TYR A 188 -22.41 19.49 0.73
N HIS A 189 -22.11 20.12 -0.40
CA HIS A 189 -22.80 19.84 -1.67
C HIS A 189 -22.29 18.58 -2.37
N TYR A 190 -21.06 18.15 -2.08
CA TYR A 190 -20.36 17.09 -2.77
C TYR A 190 -19.75 16.09 -1.79
N SER A 191 -19.64 14.83 -2.21
CA SER A 191 -18.89 13.79 -1.55
C SER A 191 -17.40 14.16 -1.46
N PRO A 192 -16.67 13.67 -0.45
CA PRO A 192 -15.23 13.85 -0.35
C PRO A 192 -14.50 13.38 -1.62
N ILE A 193 -13.57 14.19 -2.10
CA ILE A 193 -12.69 13.87 -3.24
C ILE A 193 -11.22 13.71 -2.82
N SER A 194 -10.92 14.00 -1.56
CA SER A 194 -9.63 13.84 -0.92
C SER A 194 -9.81 13.37 0.52
N GLU A 195 -8.75 12.83 1.12
CA GLU A 195 -8.74 12.42 2.52
C GLU A 195 -9.00 13.61 3.46
N GLN A 196 -8.46 14.79 3.16
CA GLN A 196 -8.74 16.00 3.96
C GLN A 196 -10.23 16.38 3.91
N GLY A 197 -10.88 16.20 2.75
CA GLY A 197 -12.33 16.39 2.63
C GLY A 197 -13.12 15.39 3.48
N LEU A 198 -12.66 14.13 3.52
CA LEU A 198 -13.25 13.07 4.34
C LEU A 198 -13.09 13.37 5.84
N VAL A 199 -11.88 13.78 6.25
CA VAL A 199 -11.60 14.21 7.63
C VAL A 199 -12.50 15.37 8.02
N GLY A 200 -12.63 16.39 7.16
CA GLY A 200 -13.53 17.53 7.39
C GLY A 200 -14.97 17.08 7.63
N LEU A 201 -15.48 16.21 6.74
CA LEU A 201 -16.82 15.65 6.86
C LEU A 201 -17.00 14.86 8.15
N PHE A 202 -16.05 14.00 8.51
CA PHE A 202 -16.06 13.23 9.76
C PHE A 202 -16.10 14.16 10.98
N CYS A 203 -15.22 15.18 11.02
CA CYS A 203 -15.14 16.13 12.12
C CYS A 203 -16.43 16.94 12.29
N THR A 204 -17.02 17.43 11.20
CA THR A 204 -18.29 18.17 11.24
C THR A 204 -19.40 17.30 11.84
N ASN A 205 -19.40 16.00 11.54
CA ASN A 205 -20.41 15.06 12.00
C ASN A 205 -20.12 14.40 13.35
N PHE A 206 -18.92 14.58 13.91
CA PHE A 206 -18.47 13.79 15.05
C PHE A 206 -19.43 13.85 16.25
N HIS A 207 -20.10 14.99 16.45
CA HIS A 207 -21.11 15.17 17.50
C HIS A 207 -22.35 14.27 17.37
N LEU A 208 -22.70 13.84 16.15
CA LEU A 208 -23.73 12.84 15.86
C LEU A 208 -23.16 11.44 15.95
N ILE A 209 -22.00 11.22 15.31
CA ILE A 209 -21.34 9.91 15.25
C ILE A 209 -21.05 9.37 16.66
N LYS A 210 -20.65 10.24 17.59
CA LYS A 210 -20.36 9.84 18.99
C LYS A 210 -21.56 9.36 19.80
N GLN A 211 -22.79 9.57 19.30
CA GLN A 211 -24.01 9.09 19.93
C GLN A 211 -24.32 7.63 19.58
N GLU A 212 -23.68 7.12 18.53
CA GLU A 212 -23.86 5.76 18.05
C GLU A 212 -22.89 4.79 18.74
N THR A 213 -23.33 3.55 18.87
CA THR A 213 -22.51 2.45 19.42
C THR A 213 -22.16 1.45 18.34
N PHE A 214 -20.98 0.83 18.46
CA PHE A 214 -20.47 -0.17 17.55
C PHE A 214 -19.71 -1.27 18.30
N HIS A 215 -19.44 -2.40 17.67
CA HIS A 215 -18.62 -3.46 18.25
C HIS A 215 -17.19 -3.33 17.74
N PHE A 216 -16.25 -3.05 18.64
CA PHE A 216 -14.82 -2.98 18.35
C PHE A 216 -14.10 -4.09 19.12
N ASN A 217 -13.45 -5.02 18.41
CA ASN A 217 -12.87 -6.24 19.00
C ASN A 217 -13.86 -6.97 19.94
N ASP A 218 -15.09 -7.19 19.46
CA ASP A 218 -16.19 -7.83 20.20
C ASP A 218 -16.68 -7.11 21.47
N ILE A 219 -16.24 -5.87 21.68
CA ILE A 219 -16.65 -5.01 22.79
C ILE A 219 -17.52 -3.87 22.25
N LYS A 220 -18.75 -3.77 22.76
CA LYS A 220 -19.62 -2.64 22.45
C LYS A 220 -18.98 -1.35 22.97
N SER A 221 -18.80 -0.42 22.06
CA SER A 221 -18.02 0.80 22.24
C SER A 221 -18.75 1.98 21.59
N SER A 222 -18.36 3.20 21.97
CA SER A 222 -18.78 4.44 21.30
C SER A 222 -17.59 5.37 21.17
N PHE A 223 -17.63 6.29 20.19
CA PHE A 223 -16.65 7.37 20.16
C PHE A 223 -16.91 8.35 21.31
N GLU A 224 -15.85 8.93 21.87
CA GLU A 224 -15.94 9.91 22.96
C GLU A 224 -15.36 11.25 22.53
N ALA A 225 -14.10 11.26 22.06
CA ALA A 225 -13.37 12.47 21.72
C ALA A 225 -12.33 12.23 20.62
N ILE A 226 -12.15 13.22 19.74
CA ILE A 226 -10.98 13.29 18.86
C ILE A 226 -9.83 13.86 19.69
N ILE A 227 -8.74 13.10 19.88
CA ILE A 227 -7.58 13.55 20.66
C ILE A 227 -6.71 14.47 19.80
N TYR A 228 -6.37 14.02 18.59
CA TYR A 228 -5.70 14.81 17.57
C TYR A 228 -6.00 14.26 16.18
N ILE A 229 -5.80 15.11 15.17
CA ILE A 229 -5.68 14.75 13.75
C ILE A 229 -4.42 15.44 13.25
N ARG A 230 -3.52 14.70 12.62
CA ARG A 230 -2.30 15.26 12.02
C ARG A 230 -2.67 15.98 10.72
N THR A 231 -2.04 17.13 10.47
CA THR A 231 -2.36 17.99 9.32
C THR A 231 -1.66 17.57 8.03
N GLU A 232 -0.46 16.98 8.11
CA GLU A 232 0.33 16.60 6.94
C GLU A 232 -0.09 15.24 6.36
N TYR A 233 -0.45 14.31 7.25
CA TYR A 233 -1.02 13.01 6.95
C TYR A 233 -2.25 12.89 7.85
N PRO A 234 -3.42 12.49 7.33
CA PRO A 234 -4.65 12.55 8.09
C PRO A 234 -4.75 11.45 9.17
N ASP A 235 -3.65 10.91 9.68
CA ASP A 235 -3.63 10.03 10.83
C ASP A 235 -4.25 10.73 12.06
N ALA A 236 -5.05 9.99 12.82
CA ALA A 236 -5.71 10.52 13.99
C ALA A 236 -5.61 9.59 15.18
N GLN A 237 -5.80 10.15 16.37
CA GLN A 237 -6.05 9.36 17.57
C GLN A 237 -7.41 9.75 18.12
N ILE A 238 -8.26 8.75 18.31
CA ILE A 238 -9.63 8.92 18.80
C ILE A 238 -9.78 8.14 20.11
N LEU A 239 -10.45 8.75 21.08
CA LEU A 239 -10.86 8.12 22.32
C LEU A 239 -12.19 7.42 22.10
N ILE A 240 -12.24 6.12 22.41
CA ILE A 240 -13.46 5.33 22.48
C ILE A 240 -13.78 5.00 23.93
N LYS A 241 -15.07 4.92 24.24
CA LYS A 241 -15.60 4.44 25.52
C LYS A 241 -16.12 3.02 25.34
N LYS A 242 -15.69 2.10 26.19
CA LYS A 242 -16.13 0.72 26.24
C LYS A 242 -17.34 0.58 27.16
N GLU A 243 -18.30 -0.24 26.77
CA GLU A 243 -19.37 -0.67 27.66
C GLU A 243 -18.83 -1.77 28.59
N VAL A 244 -18.85 -1.50 29.90
CA VAL A 244 -18.39 -2.44 30.92
C VAL A 244 -19.37 -3.60 31.01
N ARG A 245 -18.88 -4.84 30.92
CA ARG A 245 -19.68 -6.03 31.23
C ARG A 245 -19.73 -6.18 32.75
N ASP A 246 -20.89 -6.54 33.32
CA ASP A 246 -21.13 -6.66 34.77
C ASP A 246 -20.13 -7.55 35.55
N ILE A 247 -19.29 -8.33 34.86
CA ILE A 247 -18.28 -9.22 35.44
C ILE A 247 -16.95 -8.47 35.77
N ASP A 248 -16.71 -7.30 35.17
CA ASP A 248 -15.43 -6.57 35.28
C ASP A 248 -15.41 -5.50 36.38
N ILE A 249 -16.40 -5.49 37.29
CA ILE A 249 -16.58 -4.45 38.33
C ILE A 249 -15.42 -4.40 39.34
N TYR A 250 -14.60 -5.45 39.42
CA TYR A 250 -13.49 -5.58 40.38
C TYR A 250 -12.10 -5.31 39.79
N SER A 251 -11.98 -5.05 38.49
CA SER A 251 -10.71 -4.68 37.87
C SER A 251 -10.67 -3.17 37.61
N ASP A 252 -9.53 -2.56 37.93
CA ASP A 252 -9.22 -1.13 37.83
C ASP A 252 -9.08 -0.70 36.35
N HIS A 253 -10.11 -0.96 35.56
CA HIS A 253 -10.09 -0.85 34.11
C HIS A 253 -10.69 0.50 33.69
N ASN A 254 -9.80 1.36 33.20
CA ASN A 254 -10.16 2.58 32.50
C ASN A 254 -11.10 2.23 31.34
N ASN A 255 -12.35 2.68 31.40
CA ASN A 255 -13.38 2.42 30.37
C ASN A 255 -13.10 3.11 29.04
N TYR A 256 -11.96 3.79 28.93
CA TYR A 256 -11.56 4.51 27.74
C TYR A 256 -10.34 3.86 27.10
N GLN A 257 -10.38 3.73 25.78
CA GLN A 257 -9.25 3.28 24.97
C GLN A 257 -8.96 4.34 23.91
N LYS A 258 -7.68 4.61 23.69
CA LYS A 258 -7.22 5.39 22.54
C LYS A 258 -7.01 4.43 21.38
N ILE A 259 -7.50 4.80 20.21
CA ILE A 259 -7.30 4.05 18.96
C ILE A 259 -6.66 4.98 17.92
N ASN A 260 -5.70 4.43 17.18
CA ASN A 260 -5.07 5.10 16.05
C ASN A 260 -5.87 4.83 14.77
N ILE A 261 -6.16 5.90 14.04
CA ILE A 261 -7.02 5.89 12.87
C ILE A 261 -6.23 6.31 11.64
N GLU A 262 -6.40 5.56 10.56
CA GLU A 262 -5.97 5.98 9.22
C GLU A 262 -7.19 6.41 8.42
N PHE A 263 -7.14 7.62 7.86
CA PHE A 263 -8.18 8.12 6.97
C PHE A 263 -7.78 7.85 5.53
N GLU A 264 -8.62 7.11 4.82
CA GLU A 264 -8.37 6.73 3.44
C GLU A 264 -9.59 7.03 2.60
N LEU A 265 -9.44 7.64 1.41
CA LEU A 265 -10.63 7.85 0.59
C LEU A 265 -11.27 6.51 0.17
N ASN A 266 -10.42 5.55 -0.19
CA ASN A 266 -10.78 4.19 -0.57
C ASN A 266 -9.99 3.24 0.33
N SER A 267 -10.62 2.24 0.95
CA SER A 267 -9.94 1.38 1.92
C SER A 267 -8.72 0.66 1.35
N PHE A 268 -8.64 0.44 0.03
CA PHE A 268 -7.47 -0.12 -0.63
C PHE A 268 -6.21 0.76 -0.52
N ASN A 269 -6.36 2.09 -0.37
CA ASN A 269 -5.22 3.00 -0.28
C ASN A 269 -4.36 2.75 0.97
N TYR A 270 -4.94 2.18 2.03
CA TYR A 270 -4.21 1.77 3.23
C TYR A 270 -3.01 0.86 2.90
N TRP A 271 -3.20 -0.09 1.97
CA TRP A 271 -2.14 -0.99 1.52
C TRP A 271 -1.09 -0.23 0.72
N ARG A 272 -1.55 0.62 -0.20
CA ARG A 272 -0.69 1.42 -1.08
C ARG A 272 0.24 2.36 -0.31
N HIS A 273 -0.23 2.96 0.78
CA HIS A 273 0.55 3.90 1.57
C HIS A 273 1.47 3.24 2.61
N LYS A 274 1.48 1.89 2.71
CA LYS A 274 2.35 1.11 3.61
C LYS A 274 2.16 1.41 5.10
N HIS A 275 0.97 1.87 5.53
CA HIS A 275 0.71 2.19 6.94
C HIS A 275 0.98 1.00 7.89
N HIS A 276 0.80 -0.23 7.40
CA HIS A 276 1.09 -1.46 8.14
C HIS A 276 2.59 -1.80 8.30
N GLU A 277 3.49 -1.17 7.54
CA GLU A 277 4.96 -1.39 7.60
C GLU A 277 5.66 -0.39 8.53
N SER A 278 4.95 0.60 9.08
CA SER A 278 5.58 1.64 9.90
C SER A 278 6.18 1.06 11.19
N GLU A 279 7.51 1.09 11.32
CA GLU A 279 8.24 0.69 12.54
C GLU A 279 7.93 1.63 13.72
N SER A 280 7.37 2.81 13.44
CA SER A 280 6.91 3.78 14.43
C SER A 280 5.58 3.36 15.06
N SER A 281 5.63 2.40 16.00
CA SER A 281 4.77 2.14 17.18
C SER A 281 3.26 2.49 17.26
N GLU A 282 2.60 3.05 16.27
CA GLU A 282 1.16 3.33 16.26
C GLU A 282 0.52 2.47 15.17
N LYS A 283 0.43 1.16 15.46
CA LYS A 283 -0.35 0.24 14.64
C LYS A 283 -1.74 0.85 14.42
N CYS A 284 -2.16 0.95 13.15
CA CYS A 284 -3.52 1.37 12.81
C CYS A 284 -4.53 0.41 13.47
N ASP A 285 -5.40 0.97 14.29
CA ASP A 285 -6.43 0.23 15.02
C ASP A 285 -7.75 0.18 14.24
N MET A 286 -8.02 1.16 13.37
CA MET A 286 -9.21 1.23 12.53
C MET A 286 -8.95 2.13 11.31
N ILE A 287 -9.51 1.76 10.17
CA ILE A 287 -9.50 2.59 8.96
C ILE A 287 -10.84 3.31 8.88
N ILE A 288 -10.83 4.62 8.66
CA ILE A 288 -12.04 5.39 8.32
C ILE A 288 -11.96 5.76 6.85
N CYS A 289 -12.94 5.33 6.06
CA CYS A 289 -12.94 5.56 4.63
C CYS A 289 -14.25 6.08 4.06
N TRP A 290 -14.19 6.64 2.84
CA TRP A 290 -15.40 7.00 2.10
C TRP A 290 -16.02 5.78 1.41
N GLU A 291 -15.20 4.91 0.80
CA GLU A 291 -15.65 3.68 0.13
C GLU A 291 -14.82 2.45 0.55
N ILE A 292 -15.49 1.31 0.69
CA ILE A 292 -14.85 0.02 0.97
C ILE A 292 -14.55 -0.72 -0.34
N ASP A 293 -13.28 -1.00 -0.59
CA ASP A 293 -12.85 -1.91 -1.63
C ASP A 293 -12.95 -3.36 -1.13
N LYS A 294 -13.89 -4.13 -1.69
CA LYS A 294 -14.07 -5.56 -1.35
C LYS A 294 -12.95 -6.41 -1.95
N ILE A 295 -11.86 -6.54 -1.20
CA ILE A 295 -10.76 -7.45 -1.55
C ILE A 295 -11.32 -8.88 -1.63
N PRO A 296 -11.06 -9.63 -2.71
CA PRO A 296 -11.63 -10.97 -2.93
C PRO A 296 -11.01 -12.06 -2.04
N THR A 297 -10.40 -11.68 -0.92
CA THR A 297 -9.83 -12.57 0.08
C THR A 297 -9.99 -11.98 1.48
N GLU A 298 -10.16 -12.84 2.47
CA GLU A 298 -10.15 -12.42 3.87
C GLU A 298 -8.73 -12.05 4.29
N THR A 299 -8.52 -10.77 4.55
CA THR A 299 -7.24 -10.26 5.05
C THR A 299 -7.33 -9.95 6.54
N VAL A 300 -6.21 -10.07 7.24
CA VAL A 300 -6.04 -9.49 8.58
C VAL A 300 -5.79 -7.99 8.36
N SER A 301 -6.85 -7.19 8.37
CA SER A 301 -6.79 -5.73 8.31
C SER A 301 -7.48 -5.11 9.52
N PRO A 302 -7.12 -3.86 9.91
CA PRO A 302 -7.87 -3.14 10.92
C PRO A 302 -9.33 -3.01 10.48
N PRO A 303 -10.30 -3.05 11.41
CA PRO A 303 -11.71 -2.86 11.10
C PRO A 303 -11.94 -1.55 10.34
N ILE A 304 -12.85 -1.58 9.38
CA ILE A 304 -13.10 -0.45 8.48
C ILE A 304 -14.45 0.19 8.80
N LEU A 305 -14.45 1.50 9.07
CA LEU A 305 -15.65 2.33 9.14
C LEU A 305 -15.86 3.08 7.82
N CYS A 306 -16.94 2.75 7.11
CA CYS A 306 -17.36 3.46 5.90
C CYS A 306 -18.26 4.66 6.25
N ILE A 307 -17.78 5.88 5.99
CA ILE A 307 -18.57 7.09 6.24
C ILE A 307 -19.78 7.18 5.31
N LYS A 308 -19.66 6.76 4.05
CA LYS A 308 -20.80 6.76 3.12
C LYS A 308 -21.95 5.88 3.64
N GLU A 309 -21.64 4.67 4.08
CA GLU A 309 -22.61 3.74 4.66
C GLU A 309 -23.20 4.24 5.98
N LEU A 310 -22.39 4.85 6.85
CA LEU A 310 -22.87 5.50 8.07
C LEU A 310 -23.90 6.59 7.76
N LEU A 311 -23.62 7.42 6.75
CA LEU A 311 -24.52 8.48 6.33
C LEU A 311 -25.82 7.95 5.72
N GLU A 312 -25.76 6.84 4.98
CA GLU A 312 -26.93 6.19 4.37
C GLU A 312 -27.81 5.46 5.39
N THR A 313 -27.19 4.74 6.32
CA THR A 313 -27.88 3.83 7.25
C THR A 313 -28.23 4.47 8.59
N GLY A 314 -27.47 5.48 9.01
CA GLY A 314 -27.55 6.04 10.35
C GLY A 314 -26.72 5.29 11.40
N LYS A 315 -26.04 4.19 11.05
CA LYS A 315 -25.40 3.28 12.01
C LYS A 315 -23.91 3.11 11.73
N ILE A 316 -23.15 2.84 12.79
CA ILE A 316 -21.73 2.48 12.68
C ILE A 316 -21.64 0.95 12.51
N GLU A 317 -21.33 0.52 11.29
CA GLU A 317 -21.03 -0.88 10.96
C GLU A 317 -19.55 -0.98 10.59
N LEU A 318 -18.81 -1.84 11.31
CA LEU A 318 -17.39 -2.08 11.06
C LEU A 318 -17.22 -3.35 10.21
N HIS A 319 -16.36 -3.29 9.20
CA HIS A 319 -16.07 -4.37 8.26
C HIS A 319 -14.71 -5.01 8.48
#